data_AF-A0A958FAW1-F1
#
_entry.id   AF-A0A958FAW1-F1
#
_cell.length_a   1.000
_cell.length_b   1.000
_cell.length_c   1.000
_cell.angle_alpha   90.00
_cell.angle_beta   90.00
_cell.angle_gamma   90.00
#
_symmetry.space_group_name_H-M   'P 1'
#
loop_
_entity.id
_entity.type
_entity.pdbx_description
1 polymer ?
#
loop_
_entity_poly.entity_id
_entity_poly.type
_entity_poly.pdbx_seq_one_letter_code
_entity_poly.pdbx_strand_id
1 'polypeptide(L)' 'DPVFLRKRKVELLLETKFAGQFFSKYAMVTFQRLPYSLALERGRRQDAVLMEICARVERIEELDLDAVYAEVRQRAAFDA' A
#
# COMPACT_ATOMS: atom_id res chain seq x y z
N ASP A 1 13.72 10.11 4.36
CA ASP A 1 12.72 10.06 5.45
C ASP A 1 12.60 8.62 5.95
N PRO A 2 12.84 8.36 7.26
CA PRO A 2 12.67 7.04 7.87
C PRO A 2 11.27 6.44 7.70
N VAL A 3 10.21 7.26 7.71
CA VAL A 3 8.82 6.81 7.50
C VAL A 3 8.67 6.25 6.09
N PHE A 4 9.22 6.93 5.08
CA PHE A 4 9.18 6.47 3.70
C PHE A 4 9.87 5.11 3.50
N LEU A 5 11.01 4.87 4.17
CA LEU A 5 11.70 3.58 4.10
C LEU A 5 10.88 2.46 4.75
N ARG A 6 10.21 2.74 5.88
CA ARG A 6 9.31 1.79 6.55
C ARG A 6 8.10 1.49 5.67
N LYS A 7 7.50 2.52 5.08
CA LYS A 7 6.40 2.40 4.10
C LYS A 7 6.77 1.51 2.92
N ARG A 8 7.97 1.67 2.36
CA ARG A 8 8.46 0.82 1.25
C ARG A 8 8.60 -0.65 1.64
N LYS A 9 9.10 -0.92 2.85
CA LYS A 9 9.16 -2.30 3.36
C LYS A 9 7.77 -2.89 3.57
N VAL A 10 6.84 -2.10 4.12
CA VAL A 10 5.44 -2.52 4.31
C VAL A 10 4.77 -2.82 2.96
N GLU A 11 4.96 -1.98 1.93
CA GLU A 11 4.43 -2.26 0.58
C GLU A 11 4.89 -3.64 0.07
N LEU A 12 6.19 -3.96 0.18
CA LEU A 12 6.73 -5.24 -0.26
C LEU A 12 6.15 -6.42 0.54
N LEU A 13 5.99 -6.26 1.85
CA LEU A 13 5.38 -7.27 2.70
C LEU A 13 3.91 -7.49 2.33
N LEU A 14 3.17 -6.42 2.05
CA LEU A 14 1.78 -6.51 1.60
C LEU A 14 1.65 -7.16 0.22
N GLU A 15 2.50 -6.79 -0.74
CA GLU A 15 2.53 -7.45 -2.06
C GLU A 15 2.86 -8.94 -1.96
N THR A 16 3.75 -9.32 -1.04
CA THR A 16 4.13 -10.73 -0.82
C THR A 16 3.00 -11.50 -0.14
N LYS A 17 2.44 -10.98 0.96
CA LYS A 17 1.41 -11.64 1.75
C LYS A 17 0.06 -11.71 1.02
N PHE A 18 -0.31 -10.64 0.31
CA PHE A 18 -1.57 -10.51 -0.41
C PHE A 18 -1.36 -10.52 -1.92
N ALA A 19 -0.53 -11.45 -2.39
CA ALA A 19 -0.24 -11.61 -3.80
C ALA A 19 -1.53 -11.75 -4.63
N GLY A 20 -1.61 -10.98 -5.73
CA GLY A 20 -2.80 -10.92 -6.57
C GLY A 20 -3.93 -10.03 -6.05
N GLN A 21 -3.85 -9.52 -4.82
CA GLN A 21 -4.88 -8.70 -4.18
C GLN A 21 -4.38 -7.29 -3.81
N PHE A 22 -3.11 -7.17 -3.41
CA PHE A 22 -2.45 -5.89 -3.20
C PHE A 22 -1.42 -5.63 -4.30
N PHE A 23 -1.48 -4.44 -4.89
CA PHE A 23 -0.51 -3.99 -5.89
C PHE A 23 -0.04 -2.59 -5.53
N SER A 24 1.28 -2.38 -5.50
CA SER A 24 1.84 -1.04 -5.52
C SER A 24 1.48 -0.32 -6.81
N LYS A 25 1.60 1.02 -6.82
CA LYS A 25 1.40 1.82 -8.03
C LYS A 25 2.26 1.34 -9.21
N TYR A 26 3.50 0.95 -8.94
CA TYR A 26 4.39 0.45 -9.98
C TYR A 26 3.86 -0.87 -10.56
N ALA A 27 3.45 -1.81 -9.70
CA ALA A 27 2.88 -3.07 -10.15
C ALA A 27 1.56 -2.88 -10.93
N MET A 28 0.73 -1.92 -10.51
CA MET A 28 -0.52 -1.57 -11.21
C MET A 28 -0.27 -1.10 -12.65
N VAL A 29 0.76 -0.27 -12.85
CA VAL A 29 1.11 0.25 -14.18
C VAL A 29 1.79 -0.82 -15.03
N THR A 30 2.81 -1.48 -14.47
CA THR A 30 3.71 -2.35 -15.23
C THR A 30 3.08 -3.71 -15.55
N PHE A 31 2.43 -4.32 -14.56
CA PHE A 31 1.99 -5.72 -14.66
C PHE A 31 0.49 -5.87 -14.80
N GLN A 32 -0.30 -4.98 -14.20
CA GLN A 32 -1.76 -5.00 -14.32
C GLN A 32 -2.29 -4.12 -15.47
N ARG A 33 -1.44 -3.23 -16.03
CA ARG A 33 -1.77 -2.34 -17.15
C ARG A 33 -3.01 -1.47 -16.87
N LEU A 34 -3.21 -1.04 -15.63
CA LEU A 34 -4.28 -0.10 -15.29
C LEU A 34 -4.06 1.23 -16.02
N PRO A 35 -5.15 1.95 -16.38
CA PRO A 35 -5.02 3.33 -16.86
C PRO A 35 -4.21 4.17 -15.88
N TYR A 36 -3.31 5.00 -16.40
CA TYR A 36 -2.42 5.82 -15.57
C TYR A 36 -3.17 6.72 -14.59
N SER A 37 -4.30 7.30 -15.01
CA SER A 37 -5.16 8.13 -14.15
C SER A 37 -5.64 7.34 -12.93
N LEU A 38 -6.12 6.11 -13.14
CA LEU A 38 -6.61 5.25 -12.08
C LEU A 38 -5.47 4.75 -11.17
N ALA A 39 -4.34 4.33 -11.75
CA ALA A 39 -3.17 3.91 -10.98
C ALA A 39 -2.60 5.07 -10.14
N LEU A 40 -2.62 6.29 -10.68
CA LEU A 40 -2.18 7.50 -9.97
C LEU A 40 -3.11 7.83 -8.79
N GLU A 41 -4.43 7.81 -9.01
CA GLU A 41 -5.42 8.08 -7.96
C GLU A 41 -5.33 7.03 -6.84
N ARG A 42 -5.38 5.73 -7.20
CA ARG A 42 -5.26 4.63 -6.23
C ARG A 42 -3.92 4.68 -5.49
N GLY A 43 -2.82 4.86 -6.23
CA GLY A 43 -1.48 4.92 -5.66
C GLY A 43 -1.30 6.08 -4.68
N ARG A 44 -1.92 7.25 -4.93
CA ARG A 44 -1.90 8.39 -4.00
C ARG A 44 -2.65 8.07 -2.70
N ARG A 45 -3.81 7.41 -2.79
CA ARG A 45 -4.57 7.01 -1.58
C ARG A 45 -3.83 5.94 -0.78
N GLN A 46 -3.28 4.91 -1.43
CA GLN A 46 -2.44 3.90 -0.78
C GLN A 46 -1.24 4.54 -0.08
N ASP A 47 -0.54 5.46 -0.76
CA ASP A 47 0.62 6.15 -0.21
C ASP A 47 0.26 6.96 1.04
N ALA A 48 -0.82 7.74 1.00
CA ALA A 48 -1.29 8.52 2.14
C ALA A 48 -1.60 7.66 3.37
N VAL A 49 -2.34 6.56 3.20
CA VAL A 49 -2.70 5.64 4.29
C VAL A 49 -1.45 4.97 4.86
N LEU A 50 -0.57 4.43 4.02
CA LEU A 50 0.63 3.76 4.48
C LEU A 50 1.62 4.71 5.17
N MET A 51 1.71 5.96 4.71
CA MET A 51 2.52 6.99 5.37
C MET A 51 1.97 7.31 6.77
N GLU A 52 0.66 7.45 6.93
CA GLU A 52 0.01 7.69 8.22
C GLU A 52 0.23 6.52 9.20
N ILE A 53 0.03 5.29 8.75
CA ILE A 53 0.27 4.08 9.55
C ILE A 53 1.74 4.00 9.96
N CYS A 54 2.65 4.18 9.00
CA CYS A 54 4.07 4.11 9.28
C CYS A 54 4.51 5.25 10.22
N ALA A 55 3.96 6.45 10.13
CA ALA A 55 4.32 7.54 11.03
C ALA A 55 4.05 7.23 12.52
N ARG A 56 3.14 6.29 12.83
CA ARG A 56 2.73 5.92 14.20
C ARG A 56 3.54 4.80 14.83
N VAL A 57 4.36 4.09 14.05
CA VAL A 57 5.19 2.98 14.55
C VAL A 57 6.67 3.33 14.42
N GLU A 58 7.52 2.73 15.23
CA GLU A 58 8.97 2.82 15.06
C GLU A 58 9.53 1.64 14.27
N ARG A 59 8.93 0.46 14.46
CA ARG A 59 9.32 -0.80 13.85
C ARG A 59 8.16 -1.38 13.03
N ILE A 60 8.47 -1.90 11.84
CA ILE A 60 7.42 -2.43 10.94
C ILE A 60 6.91 -3.79 11.41
N GLU A 61 7.70 -4.48 12.23
CA GLU A 61 7.41 -5.79 12.81
C GLU A 61 6.26 -5.73 13.83
N GLU A 62 5.91 -4.53 14.31
CA GLU A 62 4.78 -4.28 15.19
C GLU A 62 3.44 -4.16 14.44
N LEU A 63 3.49 -4.08 13.11
CA LEU A 63 2.28 -3.93 12.29
C LEU A 63 1.61 -5.29 12.07
N ASP A 64 0.31 -5.34 12.36
CA ASP A 64 -0.55 -6.40 11.86
C ASP A 64 -0.85 -6.14 10.38
N LEU A 65 -0.20 -6.92 9.51
CA LEU A 65 -0.36 -6.78 8.06
C LEU A 65 -1.79 -7.06 7.57
N ASP A 66 -2.58 -7.87 8.27
CA ASP A 66 -4.00 -8.11 7.91
C ASP A 66 -4.84 -6.86 8.20
N ALA A 67 -4.64 -6.25 9.37
CA ALA A 67 -5.31 -5.00 9.73
C ALA A 67 -4.90 -3.85 8.80
N VAL A 68 -3.59 -3.72 8.51
CA VAL A 68 -3.07 -2.71 7.57
C VAL A 68 -3.68 -2.92 6.18
N TYR A 69 -3.73 -4.16 5.69
CA TYR A 69 -4.33 -4.46 4.39
C TYR A 69 -5.81 -4.09 4.36
N ALA A 70 -6.58 -4.45 5.38
CA ALA A 70 -7.99 -4.11 5.49
C ALA A 70 -8.21 -2.58 5.49
N GLU A 71 -7.39 -1.83 6.24
CA GLU A 71 -7.47 -0.37 6.29
C GLU A 71 -7.14 0.26 4.93
N VAL A 72 -6.06 -0.19 4.28
CA VAL A 72 -5.73 0.28 2.93
C VAL A 72 -6.83 -0.09 1.95
N ARG A 73 -7.47 -1.26 2.10
CA ARG A 73 -8.61 -1.65 1.26
C ARG A 73 -9.79 -0.70 1.38
N GLN A 74 -10.15 -0.37 2.62
CA GLN A 74 -11.29 0.49 2.96
C GLN A 74 -11.04 1.94 2.53
N ARG A 75 -9.84 2.47 2.78
CA ARG A 75 -9.51 3.89 2.59
C ARG A 75 -8.99 4.22 1.19
N ALA A 76 -8.33 3.28 0.52
CA ALA A 76 -7.84 3.47 -0.85
C ALA A 76 -8.87 3.14 -1.94
N ALA A 77 -10.06 2.67 -1.55
CA ALA A 77 -11.16 2.27 -2.42
C ALA A 77 -10.73 1.23 -3.46
N PHE A 78 -10.73 -0.04 -3.05
CA PHE A 78 -10.59 -1.18 -3.98
C PHE A 78 -11.93 -1.56 -4.63
N ASP A 79 -13.02 -0.94 -4.22
CA ASP A 79 -14.35 -1.32 -4.65
C ASP A 79 -14.76 -0.50 -5.88
N ALA A 80 -14.92 -1.23 -6.99
CA ALA A 80 -15.58 -0.91 -8.27
C ALA A 80 -15.21 0.43 -8.93
#